data_AF-A0A6V7JMH9-F1
#
_entry.id   AF-A0A6V7JMH9-F1
#
_cell.length_a   1.000
_cell.length_b   1.000
_cell.length_c   1.000
_cell.angle_alpha   90.00
_cell.angle_beta   90.00
_cell.angle_gamma   90.00
#
_symmetry.space_group_name_H-M   'P 1'
#
loop_
_entity.id
_entity.type
_entity.pdbx_description
1 polymer ?
#
loop_
_entity_poly.entity_id
_entity_poly.type
_entity_poly.pdbx_seq_one_letter_code
_entity_poly.pdbx_strand_id
1 'polypeptide(L)' 'APRGRGGSYRGGRGNQLVQGVPQTAPQQINKRLRYFVALFDYDPTTMSPNPDACEIELPFSEGDTIK' A
#
# COMPACT_ATOMS: atom_id res chain seq x y z
N ALA A 1 24.56 41.12 -35.05
CA ALA A 1 23.83 39.86 -35.34
C ALA A 1 24.82 38.88 -35.97
N PRO A 2 24.80 37.54 -35.72
CA PRO A 2 23.72 36.62 -35.27
C PRO A 2 23.96 36.00 -33.85
N ARG A 3 22.92 35.67 -33.04
CA ARG A 3 22.23 34.36 -32.77
C ARG A 3 23.20 33.20 -32.46
N GLY A 4 23.21 32.46 -31.33
CA GLY A 4 22.24 32.10 -30.31
C GLY A 4 22.22 30.56 -30.16
N ARG A 5 22.69 29.97 -29.05
CA ARG A 5 22.46 28.55 -28.70
C ARG A 5 22.67 28.32 -27.19
N GLY A 6 21.67 27.73 -26.54
CA GLY A 6 21.59 27.58 -25.08
C GLY A 6 22.09 26.25 -24.52
N GLY A 7 21.77 26.06 -23.22
CA GLY A 7 22.07 24.88 -22.39
C GLY A 7 23.45 25.00 -21.71
N SER A 8 23.65 24.80 -20.42
CA SER A 8 22.86 24.04 -19.45
C SER A 8 23.29 24.41 -18.04
N TYR A 9 22.32 24.40 -17.14
CA TYR A 9 22.39 24.63 -15.70
C TYR A 9 23.46 23.73 -15.06
N ARG A 10 24.48 24.36 -14.48
CA ARG A 10 25.42 23.73 -13.55
C ARG A 10 24.69 23.62 -12.20
N GLY A 11 24.07 22.49 -11.94
CA GLY A 11 23.36 22.22 -10.69
C GLY A 11 23.46 20.75 -10.30
N GLY A 12 24.23 20.49 -9.25
CA GLY A 12 24.05 19.41 -8.28
C GLY A 12 23.82 17.99 -8.81
N ARG A 13 24.89 17.20 -8.81
CA ARG A 13 24.78 15.77 -8.50
C ARG A 13 24.24 15.63 -7.07
N GLY A 14 22.91 15.59 -6.96
CA GLY A 14 22.18 15.21 -5.75
C GLY A 14 22.28 13.70 -5.59
N ASN A 15 22.77 13.32 -4.42
CA ASN A 15 23.09 11.97 -4.02
C ASN A 15 21.83 11.09 -3.99
N GLN A 16 22.06 9.82 -4.31
CA GLN A 16 21.15 8.69 -4.17
C GLN A 16 20.41 8.71 -2.82
N LEU A 17 19.09 8.84 -2.84
CA LEU A 17 18.22 8.44 -1.74
C LEU A 17 16.91 7.88 -2.31
N VAL A 18 16.98 6.66 -2.82
CA VAL A 18 15.88 5.71 -2.63
C VAL A 18 16.52 4.49 -2.00
N GLN A 19 16.57 4.53 -0.66
CA GLN A 19 16.87 3.37 0.16
C GLN A 19 16.02 2.20 -0.32
N GLY A 20 16.69 1.09 -0.59
CA GLY A 20 16.05 -0.14 -1.01
C GLY A 20 14.98 -0.54 -0.01
N VAL A 21 13.73 -0.49 -0.45
CA VAL A 21 12.78 -1.49 0.00
C VAL A 21 13.40 -2.82 -0.45
N PRO A 22 13.73 -3.78 0.45
CA PRO A 22 13.96 -5.13 -0.02
C PRO A 22 12.65 -5.50 -0.72
N GLN A 23 12.69 -5.53 -2.05
CA GLN A 23 11.69 -6.22 -2.83
C GLN A 23 11.84 -7.66 -2.37
N THR A 24 11.07 -8.02 -1.35
CA THR A 24 10.88 -9.40 -0.97
C THR A 24 10.41 -10.05 -2.25
N ALA A 25 11.31 -10.81 -2.89
CA ALA A 25 10.99 -11.69 -4.01
C ALA A 25 9.62 -12.27 -3.73
N PRO A 26 8.67 -12.27 -4.69
CA PRO A 26 7.29 -12.63 -4.42
C PRO A 26 7.35 -13.94 -3.66
N GLN A 27 7.13 -13.87 -2.33
CA GLN A 27 7.12 -15.08 -1.55
C GLN A 27 6.05 -15.88 -2.27
N GLN A 28 6.39 -17.10 -2.67
CA GLN A 28 5.36 -18.07 -2.98
C GLN A 28 4.54 -18.13 -1.70
N ILE A 29 3.54 -17.26 -1.57
CA ILE A 29 2.58 -17.26 -0.49
C ILE A 29 1.95 -18.62 -0.72
N ASN A 30 2.42 -19.58 0.07
CA ASN A 30 1.88 -20.91 0.10
C ASN A 30 0.37 -20.72 0.04
N LYS A 31 -0.31 -21.27 -0.97
CA LYS A 31 -1.79 -21.21 -1.14
C LYS A 31 -2.53 -21.92 0.01
N ARG A 32 -1.83 -22.18 1.11
CA ARG A 32 -2.35 -22.70 2.35
C ARG A 32 -3.25 -21.63 2.95
N LEU A 33 -4.51 -22.01 3.11
CA LEU A 33 -5.53 -21.23 3.77
C LEU A 33 -5.02 -20.76 5.14
N ARG A 34 -5.19 -19.47 5.42
CA ARG A 34 -4.84 -18.87 6.70
C ARG A 34 -6.14 -18.57 7.42
N TYR A 35 -6.12 -18.78 8.72
CA TYR A 35 -7.24 -18.43 9.59
C TYR A 35 -6.84 -17.23 10.43
N PHE A 36 -7.78 -16.32 10.61
CA PHE A 36 -7.63 -15.10 11.40
C PHE A 36 -8.68 -15.07 12.49
N VAL A 37 -8.35 -14.47 13.64
CA VAL A 37 -9.30 -14.22 14.71
C VAL A 37 -9.50 -12.71 14.82
N ALA A 38 -10.74 -12.26 14.80
CA ALA A 38 -11.10 -10.87 15.02
C ALA A 38 -10.83 -10.50 16.49
N LEU A 39 -10.05 -9.43 16.71
CA LEU A 39 -9.76 -8.95 18.07
C LEU A 39 -10.77 -7.94 18.59
N PHE A 40 -11.55 -7.36 17.68
CA PHE A 40 -12.55 -6.34 17.95
C PHE A 40 -13.70 -6.50 16.97
N ASP A 41 -14.85 -5.91 17.31
CA ASP A 41 -15.96 -5.77 16.38
C ASP A 41 -15.60 -4.85 15.20
N TYR A 42 -16.15 -5.16 14.04
CA TYR A 42 -16.04 -4.34 12.83
C TYR A 42 -17.37 -4.26 12.10
N ASP A 43 -17.94 -3.05 12.10
CA ASP A 43 -19.10 -2.67 11.31
C ASP A 43 -18.66 -1.70 10.19
N PRO A 44 -18.58 -2.18 8.93
CA PRO A 44 -18.17 -1.35 7.79
C PRO A 44 -19.06 -0.11 7.59
N THR A 45 -20.32 -0.14 8.03
CA THR A 45 -21.28 0.96 7.78
C THR A 45 -20.96 2.20 8.61
N THR A 46 -20.34 2.01 9.78
CA THR A 46 -20.04 3.08 10.74
C THR A 46 -18.56 3.31 10.96
N MET A 47 -17.72 2.29 10.75
CA MET A 47 -16.29 2.33 11.05
C MET A 47 -15.41 2.45 9.80
N SER A 48 -15.91 2.09 8.62
CA SER A 48 -15.12 2.18 7.41
C SER A 48 -15.10 3.60 6.85
N PRO A 49 -13.93 4.12 6.44
CA PRO A 49 -13.84 5.38 5.71
C PRO A 49 -14.21 5.23 4.22
N ASN A 50 -14.38 3.99 3.73
CA ASN A 50 -14.61 3.73 2.31
C ASN A 50 -16.11 3.84 1.95
N PRO A 51 -16.48 4.52 0.85
CA PRO A 51 -17.88 4.76 0.49
C PRO A 51 -18.63 3.51 0.01
N ASP A 52 -17.92 2.49 -0.44
CA ASP A 52 -18.43 1.19 -0.92
C ASP A 52 -18.21 0.05 0.09
N ALA A 53 -17.81 0.39 1.31
CA ALA A 53 -17.41 -0.57 2.34
C ALA A 53 -18.48 -1.63 2.63
N CYS A 54 -19.75 -1.23 2.71
CA CYS A 54 -20.85 -2.14 3.05
C CYS A 54 -21.02 -3.31 2.07
N GLU A 55 -20.57 -3.15 0.82
CA GLU A 55 -20.71 -4.17 -0.23
C GLU A 55 -19.48 -5.07 -0.36
N ILE A 56 -18.30 -4.55 0.01
CA ILE A 56 -17.01 -5.19 -0.30
C ILE A 56 -16.30 -5.68 0.96
N GLU A 57 -16.47 -4.99 2.09
CA GLU A 57 -15.82 -5.33 3.34
C GLU A 57 -16.65 -6.31 4.16
N LEU A 58 -15.97 -7.25 4.82
CA LEU A 58 -16.62 -8.27 5.63
C LEU A 58 -16.86 -7.72 7.05
N PRO A 59 -18.11 -7.66 7.54
CA PRO A 59 -18.38 -7.41 8.96
C PRO A 59 -18.00 -8.64 9.81
N PHE A 60 -17.52 -8.41 11.02
CA PHE A 60 -17.20 -9.46 11.99
C PHE A 60 -17.30 -8.94 13.43
N SER A 61 -17.44 -9.85 14.39
CA SER A 61 -17.44 -9.56 15.82
C SER A 61 -16.15 -10.05 16.50
N GLU A 62 -15.83 -9.53 17.69
CA GLU A 62 -14.71 -10.02 18.50
C GLU A 62 -14.79 -11.55 18.69
N GLY A 63 -13.68 -12.24 18.42
CA GLY A 63 -13.56 -13.68 18.52
C GLY A 63 -13.91 -14.46 17.24
N ASP A 64 -14.45 -13.81 16.21
CA ASP A 64 -14.79 -14.48 14.95
C ASP A 64 -13.57 -15.06 14.24
N THR A 65 -13.72 -16.27 13.69
CA THR A 65 -12.68 -16.92 12.88
C THR A 65 -12.95 -16.73 11.38
N ILE A 66 -12.05 -16.02 10.69
CA ILE A 66 -12.15 -15.67 9.27
C ILE A 66 -11.16 -16.54 8.46
N LYS A 67 -11.55 -16.92 7.24
CA LYS A 67 -10.78 -17.78 6.33
C LYS A 67 -10.48 -17.10 5.00
#